data_AF-A0A3M9ZM72-F1
#
_entry.id   AF-A0A3M9ZM72-F1
#
_cell.length_a   1.000
_cell.length_b   1.000
_cell.length_c   1.000
_cell.angle_alpha   90.00
_cell.angle_beta   90.00
_cell.angle_gamma   90.00
#
_symmetry.space_group_name_H-M   'P 1'
#
loop_
_entity.id
_entity.type
_entity.pdbx_description
1 polymer ?
#
loop_
_entity_poly.entity_id
_entity_poly.type
_entity_poly.pdbx_seq_one_letter_code
_entity_poly.pdbx_strand_id
1 'polypeptide(L)'
;MALEEIVGALEILERLGTPLAIAGAASGTAALIKSIATLKRTREFKAHMDAERSHNTVSLADTLLACDETIARALAMRDREAYFRALGTITLTLQGSLSQYGEYVAHGARSLVPDLITLLLDASAADHRRSARALCAVSLQVRALLKGIAPPPADPGA
;
A
#
# COMPACT_ATOMS: atom_id res chain seq x y z
N MET A 1 -48.95 -48.15 27.59
CA MET A 1 -48.33 -48.08 26.25
C MET A 1 -47.65 -46.75 25.99
N ALA A 2 -48.32 -45.59 26.02
CA ALA A 2 -47.65 -44.29 25.81
C ALA A 2 -46.69 -43.85 26.95
N LEU A 3 -46.91 -44.29 28.20
CA LEU A 3 -46.07 -43.90 29.34
C LEU A 3 -44.72 -44.62 29.37
N GLU A 4 -44.66 -45.87 28.90
CA GLU A 4 -43.42 -46.67 28.86
C GLU A 4 -42.47 -46.19 27.75
N GLU A 5 -43.00 -45.73 26.61
CA GLU A 5 -42.21 -45.11 25.54
C GLU A 5 -41.61 -43.76 25.97
N ILE A 6 -42.33 -42.98 26.78
CA ILE A 6 -41.84 -41.70 27.32
C ILE A 6 -40.72 -41.93 28.33
N VAL A 7 -40.85 -42.94 29.21
CA VAL A 7 -39.80 -43.28 30.19
C VAL A 7 -38.54 -43.82 29.49
N GLY A 8 -38.70 -44.68 28.48
CA GLY A 8 -37.56 -45.17 27.68
C GLY A 8 -36.86 -44.08 26.88
N ALA A 9 -37.61 -43.11 26.33
CA ALA A 9 -37.04 -41.94 25.67
C ALA A 9 -36.30 -41.02 26.65
N LEU A 10 -36.79 -40.88 27.89
CA LEU A 10 -36.14 -40.09 28.95
C LEU A 10 -34.82 -40.73 29.42
N GLU A 11 -34.79 -42.05 29.62
CA GLU A 11 -33.57 -42.79 29.98
C GLU A 11 -32.51 -42.71 28.87
N ILE A 12 -32.93 -42.76 27.60
CA ILE A 12 -32.03 -42.59 26.46
C ILE A 12 -31.49 -41.15 26.41
N LEU A 13 -32.33 -40.15 26.66
CA LEU A 13 -31.93 -38.74 26.74
C LEU A 13 -30.99 -38.44 27.92
N GLU A 14 -31.18 -39.09 29.06
CA GLU A 14 -30.30 -38.95 30.22
C GLU A 14 -28.95 -39.63 29.98
N ARG A 15 -28.95 -40.77 29.30
CA ARG A 15 -27.75 -41.54 28.92
C ARG A 15 -26.98 -40.92 27.76
N LEU A 16 -27.66 -40.21 26.86
CA LEU A 16 -27.06 -39.50 25.72
C LEU A 16 -26.82 -38.01 25.99
N GLY A 17 -27.41 -37.44 27.04
CA GLY A 17 -27.34 -36.01 27.37
C GLY A 17 -25.93 -35.54 27.69
N THR A 18 -25.16 -36.32 28.45
CA THR A 18 -23.74 -36.02 28.75
C THR A 18 -22.86 -36.14 27.51
N PRO A 19 -22.93 -37.24 26.71
CA PRO A 19 -22.21 -37.34 25.44
C PRO A 19 -22.56 -36.23 24.43
N LEU A 20 -23.84 -35.87 24.27
CA LEU A 20 -24.27 -34.79 23.37
C LEU A 20 -23.80 -33.43 23.87
N ALA A 21 -23.87 -33.16 25.18
CA ALA A 21 -23.38 -31.92 25.77
C ALA A 21 -21.86 -31.80 25.64
N ILE A 22 -21.11 -32.90 25.81
CA ILE A 22 -19.66 -32.93 25.61
C ILE A 22 -19.31 -32.75 24.14
N ALA A 23 -20.03 -33.39 23.20
CA ALA A 23 -19.83 -33.21 21.78
C ALA A 23 -20.18 -31.78 21.31
N GLY A 24 -21.24 -31.19 21.86
CA GLY A 24 -21.63 -29.79 21.64
C GLY A 24 -20.60 -28.80 22.22
N ALA A 25 -20.07 -29.06 23.42
CA ALA A 25 -19.03 -28.25 24.03
C ALA A 25 -17.68 -28.38 23.31
N ALA A 26 -17.30 -29.58 22.88
CA ALA A 26 -16.08 -29.84 22.12
C ALA A 26 -16.13 -29.20 20.72
N SER A 27 -17.27 -29.31 20.02
CA SER A 27 -17.48 -28.67 18.71
C SER A 27 -17.57 -27.15 18.83
N GLY A 28 -18.22 -26.61 19.86
CA GLY A 28 -18.25 -25.18 20.18
C GLY A 28 -16.86 -24.62 20.49
N THR A 29 -16.06 -25.34 21.28
CA THR A 29 -14.68 -24.96 21.61
C THR A 29 -13.77 -25.02 20.39
N ALA A 30 -13.90 -26.06 19.55
CA ALA A 30 -13.15 -26.18 18.30
C ALA A 30 -13.50 -25.06 17.30
N ALA A 31 -14.78 -24.68 17.19
CA ALA A 31 -15.21 -23.55 16.38
C ALA A 31 -14.66 -22.22 16.92
N LEU A 32 -14.64 -22.02 18.23
CA LEU A 32 -14.06 -20.84 18.89
C LEU A 32 -12.56 -20.75 18.65
N ILE A 33 -11.82 -21.85 18.80
CA ILE A 33 -10.39 -21.94 18.51
C ILE A 33 -10.13 -21.59 17.04
N LYS A 34 -10.92 -22.13 16.10
CA LYS A 34 -10.79 -21.84 14.68
C LYS A 34 -11.10 -20.38 14.35
N SER A 35 -12.11 -19.78 14.98
CA SER A 35 -12.43 -18.35 14.83
C SER A 35 -11.32 -17.46 15.42
N ILE A 36 -10.78 -17.79 16.58
CA ILE A 36 -9.64 -17.09 17.19
C ILE A 36 -8.41 -17.18 16.30
N ALA A 37 -8.09 -18.37 15.78
CA ALA A 37 -6.98 -18.58 14.86
C ALA A 37 -7.17 -17.80 13.54
N THR A 38 -8.40 -17.75 13.02
CA THR A 38 -8.74 -16.97 11.83
C THR A 38 -8.55 -15.47 12.10
N LEU A 39 -9.07 -14.96 13.22
CA LEU A 39 -8.89 -13.57 13.63
C LEU A 39 -7.41 -13.20 13.84
N LYS A 40 -6.62 -14.11 14.43
CA LYS A 40 -5.18 -13.92 14.61
C LYS A 40 -4.47 -13.84 13.26
N ARG A 41 -4.76 -14.78 12.34
CA ARG A 41 -4.21 -14.78 10.98
C ARG A 41 -4.63 -13.53 10.19
N THR A 42 -5.87 -13.07 10.33
CA THR A 42 -6.33 -11.83 9.71
C THR A 42 -5.62 -10.60 10.28
N ARG A 43 -5.34 -10.57 11.60
CA ARG A 43 -4.55 -9.50 12.22
C ARG A 43 -3.10 -9.51 11.77
N GLU A 44 -2.46 -10.67 11.73
CA GLU A 44 -1.08 -10.84 11.24
C GLU A 44 -0.97 -10.44 9.76
N PHE A 45 -1.93 -10.86 8.94
CA PHE A 45 -2.01 -10.44 7.54
C PHE A 45 -2.22 -8.94 7.41
N LYS A 46 -3.13 -8.35 8.18
CA LYS A 46 -3.34 -6.90 8.19
C LYS A 46 -2.06 -6.15 8.60
N ALA A 47 -1.39 -6.59 9.66
CA ALA A 47 -0.13 -5.98 10.11
C ALA A 47 0.96 -6.08 9.03
N HIS A 48 1.05 -7.20 8.33
CA HIS A 48 1.96 -7.37 7.20
C HIS A 48 1.63 -6.40 6.04
N MET A 49 0.36 -6.31 5.64
CA MET A 49 -0.10 -5.39 4.60
C MET A 49 0.12 -3.92 4.98
N ASP A 50 -0.09 -3.56 6.25
CA ASP A 50 0.15 -2.20 6.77
C ASP A 50 1.65 -1.88 6.75
N ALA A 51 2.52 -2.84 7.12
CA ALA A 51 3.96 -2.70 7.05
C ALA A 51 4.48 -2.57 5.60
N GLU A 52 3.95 -3.38 4.68
CA GLU A 52 4.30 -3.30 3.25
C GLU A 52 3.85 -1.97 2.64
N ARG A 53 2.62 -1.53 2.94
CA ARG A 53 2.13 -0.20 2.55
C ARG A 53 3.04 0.90 3.08
N SER A 54 3.43 0.83 4.36
CA SER A 54 4.33 1.81 4.97
C SER A 54 5.67 1.86 4.23
N HIS A 55 6.29 0.69 3.99
CA HIS A 55 7.53 0.57 3.25
C HIS A 55 7.47 1.14 1.83
N ASN A 56 6.41 0.83 1.09
CA ASN A 56 6.20 1.32 -0.28
C ASN A 56 5.97 2.83 -0.32
N THR A 57 5.23 3.36 0.67
CA THR A 57 4.97 4.80 0.81
C THR A 57 6.26 5.57 1.10
N VAL A 58 7.10 5.07 2.01
CA VAL A 58 8.41 5.64 2.31
C VAL A 58 9.33 5.59 1.09
N SER A 59 9.39 4.44 0.42
CA SER A 59 10.23 4.27 -0.78
C SER A 59 9.84 5.23 -1.91
N LEU A 60 8.55 5.47 -2.11
CA LEU A 60 8.07 6.48 -3.06
C LEU A 60 8.48 7.89 -2.64
N ALA A 61 8.31 8.24 -1.35
CA ALA A 61 8.67 9.55 -0.82
C ALA A 61 10.16 9.84 -1.00
N ASP A 62 11.02 8.90 -0.62
CA ASP A 62 12.47 9.01 -0.75
C ASP A 62 12.89 9.16 -2.21
N THR A 63 12.25 8.41 -3.12
CA THR A 63 12.53 8.53 -4.55
C THR A 63 12.15 9.91 -5.09
N LEU A 64 10.97 10.41 -4.72
CA LEU A 64 10.51 11.73 -5.16
C LEU A 64 11.38 12.85 -4.59
N LEU A 65 11.84 12.74 -3.34
CA LEU A 65 12.79 13.67 -2.73
C LEU A 65 14.13 13.67 -3.49
N ALA A 66 14.71 12.50 -3.72
CA ALA A 66 15.96 12.37 -4.47
C ALA A 66 15.84 12.91 -5.91
N CYS A 67 14.67 12.75 -6.53
CA CYS A 67 14.39 13.34 -7.84
C CYS A 67 14.29 14.86 -7.78
N ASP A 68 13.62 15.46 -6.79
CA ASP A 68 13.58 16.92 -6.63
C ASP A 68 14.99 17.52 -6.44
N GLU A 69 15.82 16.88 -5.62
CA GLU A 69 17.22 17.29 -5.44
C GLU A 69 18.04 17.16 -6.72
N THR A 70 17.83 16.08 -7.47
CA THR A 70 18.55 15.84 -8.73
C THR A 70 18.09 16.81 -9.82
N ILE A 71 16.80 17.16 -9.86
CA ILE A 71 16.28 18.22 -10.72
C ILE A 71 16.94 19.56 -10.37
N ALA A 72 17.00 19.92 -9.08
CA ALA A 72 17.64 21.17 -8.65
C ALA A 72 19.12 21.23 -9.07
N ARG A 73 19.85 20.12 -8.94
CA ARG A 73 21.23 20.00 -9.41
C ARG A 73 21.33 20.13 -10.93
N ALA A 74 20.47 19.44 -11.68
CA ALA A 74 20.44 19.50 -13.14
C ALA A 74 20.20 20.94 -13.64
N LEU A 75 19.24 21.66 -13.05
CA LEU A 75 18.93 23.05 -13.40
C LEU A 75 20.10 24.03 -13.16
N ALA A 76 21.02 23.70 -12.24
CA ALA A 76 22.21 24.49 -11.98
C ALA A 76 23.40 24.14 -12.91
N MET A 77 23.30 23.07 -13.71
CA MET A 77 24.37 22.64 -14.61
C MET A 77 24.49 23.58 -15.81
N ARG A 78 25.73 23.95 -16.13
CA ARG A 78 26.06 24.69 -17.37
C ARG A 78 26.46 23.78 -18.53
N ASP A 79 26.91 22.56 -18.20
CA ASP A 79 27.23 21.54 -19.19
C ASP A 79 25.92 20.90 -19.70
N ARG A 80 25.69 21.05 -21.01
CA ARG A 80 24.50 20.55 -21.69
C ARG A 80 24.44 19.03 -21.68
N GLU A 81 25.55 18.33 -21.87
CA GLU A 81 25.57 16.87 -21.92
C GLU A 81 25.32 16.27 -20.53
N ALA A 82 25.96 16.85 -19.50
CA ALA A 82 25.69 16.49 -18.11
C ALA A 82 24.22 16.73 -17.73
N TYR A 83 23.64 17.85 -18.14
CA TYR A 83 22.23 18.17 -17.95
C TYR A 83 21.31 17.10 -18.56
N PHE A 84 21.51 16.73 -19.83
CA PHE A 84 20.64 15.75 -20.50
C PHE A 84 20.83 14.32 -19.95
N ARG A 85 22.03 13.97 -19.48
CA ARG A 85 22.23 12.73 -18.71
C ARG A 85 21.42 12.73 -17.42
N ALA A 86 21.47 13.81 -16.65
CA ALA A 86 20.69 13.94 -15.43
C ALA A 86 19.18 13.88 -15.71
N LEU A 87 18.72 14.55 -16.76
CA LEU A 87 17.32 14.49 -17.21
C LEU A 87 16.88 13.07 -17.57
N GLY A 88 17.73 12.30 -18.26
CA GLY A 88 17.48 10.90 -18.58
C GLY A 88 17.31 10.05 -17.31
N THR A 89 18.20 10.22 -16.34
CA THR A 89 18.10 9.53 -15.04
C THR A 89 16.82 9.89 -14.30
N ILE A 90 16.50 11.18 -14.19
CA ILE A 90 15.27 11.67 -13.54
C ILE A 90 14.04 11.05 -14.21
N THR A 91 14.01 11.00 -15.53
CA THR A 91 12.88 10.46 -16.31
C THR A 91 12.66 8.99 -16.03
N LEU A 92 13.72 8.18 -16.11
CA LEU A 92 13.63 6.74 -15.87
C LEU A 92 13.23 6.42 -14.42
N THR A 93 13.84 7.11 -13.45
CA THR A 93 13.56 6.91 -12.03
C THR A 93 12.13 7.30 -11.68
N LEU A 94 11.64 8.47 -12.11
CA LEU A 94 10.27 8.90 -11.83
C LEU A 94 9.25 8.00 -12.50
N GLN A 95 9.45 7.64 -13.78
CA GLN A 95 8.52 6.77 -14.49
C GLN A 95 8.45 5.38 -13.86
N GLY A 96 9.60 4.80 -13.48
CA GLY A 96 9.67 3.51 -12.79
C GLY A 96 8.93 3.54 -11.45
N SER A 97 9.28 4.48 -10.59
CA SER A 97 8.69 4.57 -9.24
C SER A 97 7.21 4.92 -9.26
N LEU A 98 6.74 5.79 -10.17
CA LEU A 98 5.32 6.11 -10.28
C LEU A 98 4.50 4.97 -10.90
N SER A 99 5.10 4.15 -11.75
CA SER A 99 4.44 2.93 -12.26
C SER A 99 4.30 1.86 -11.19
N GLN A 100 5.30 1.73 -10.32
CA GLN A 100 5.33 0.72 -9.26
C GLN A 100 4.52 1.13 -8.02
N TYR A 101 4.60 2.39 -7.63
CA TYR A 101 4.09 2.89 -6.34
C TYR A 101 3.06 4.03 -6.49
N GLY A 102 2.63 4.37 -7.72
CA GLY A 102 1.69 5.47 -7.95
C GLY A 102 0.35 5.34 -7.22
N GLU A 103 -0.02 4.12 -6.81
CA GLU A 103 -1.21 3.88 -5.99
C GLU A 103 -1.13 4.48 -4.57
N TYR A 104 0.08 4.78 -4.07
CA TYR A 104 0.27 5.39 -2.74
C TYR A 104 0.14 6.92 -2.77
N VAL A 105 0.00 7.52 -3.96
CA VAL A 105 -0.34 8.94 -4.14
C VAL A 105 -1.84 9.14 -3.92
N ALA A 106 -2.21 10.18 -3.18
CA ALA A 106 -3.60 10.57 -2.95
C ALA A 106 -4.32 10.84 -4.26
N HIS A 107 -5.62 10.49 -4.31
CA HIS A 107 -6.43 10.56 -5.53
C HIS A 107 -6.39 11.94 -6.22
N GLY A 108 -6.42 13.04 -5.43
CA GLY A 108 -6.33 14.40 -5.97
C GLY A 108 -5.00 14.74 -6.64
N ALA A 109 -3.89 14.16 -6.16
CA ALA A 109 -2.54 14.38 -6.70
C ALA A 109 -2.18 13.41 -7.84
N ARG A 110 -2.87 12.27 -7.98
CA ARG A 110 -2.64 11.30 -9.07
C ARG A 110 -2.85 11.90 -10.46
N SER A 111 -3.72 12.90 -10.59
CA SER A 111 -3.93 13.64 -11.83
C SER A 111 -2.66 14.31 -12.37
N LEU A 112 -1.68 14.58 -11.51
CA LEU A 112 -0.41 15.20 -11.87
C LEU A 112 0.59 14.21 -12.49
N VAL A 113 0.41 12.90 -12.31
CA VAL A 113 1.36 11.88 -12.78
C VAL A 113 1.47 11.83 -14.31
N PRO A 114 0.36 11.80 -15.08
CA PRO A 114 0.44 11.84 -16.54
C PRO A 114 1.06 13.13 -17.07
N ASP A 115 0.74 14.28 -16.45
CA ASP A 115 1.29 15.58 -16.81
C ASP A 115 2.81 15.63 -16.58
N LEU A 116 3.26 15.09 -15.45
CA LEU A 116 4.68 14.99 -15.11
C LEU A 116 5.45 14.15 -16.13
N ILE A 117 4.91 12.99 -16.52
CA ILE A 117 5.53 12.12 -17.52
C ILE A 117 5.60 12.85 -18.88
N THR A 118 4.52 13.52 -19.26
CA THR A 118 4.47 14.29 -20.51
C THR A 118 5.52 15.41 -20.52
N LEU A 119 5.62 16.17 -19.42
CA LEU A 119 6.62 17.24 -19.29
C LEU A 119 8.06 16.73 -19.35
N LEU A 120 8.36 15.56 -18.80
CA LEU A 120 9.69 14.95 -18.87
C LEU A 120 10.04 14.51 -20.31
N LEU A 121 9.08 13.95 -21.04
CA LEU A 121 9.25 13.60 -22.45
C LEU A 121 9.48 14.86 -23.31
N ASP A 122 8.66 15.89 -23.10
CA ASP A 122 8.82 17.18 -23.77
C ASP A 122 10.17 17.82 -23.45
N ALA A 123 10.60 17.77 -22.19
CA ALA A 123 11.89 18.28 -21.77
C ALA A 123 13.05 17.54 -22.47
N SER A 124 12.90 16.24 -22.70
CA SER A 124 13.92 15.39 -23.32
C SER A 124 14.05 15.63 -24.83
N ALA A 125 12.95 16.04 -25.49
CA ALA A 125 12.92 16.35 -26.92
C ALA A 125 13.22 17.82 -27.24
N ALA A 126 13.22 18.71 -26.24
CA ALA A 126 13.38 20.15 -26.43
C ALA A 126 14.83 20.63 -26.44
N ASP A 127 15.05 21.86 -26.92
CA ASP A 127 16.30 22.58 -26.71
C ASP A 127 16.55 22.83 -25.21
N HIS A 128 17.81 23.06 -24.82
CA HIS A 128 18.20 23.17 -23.41
C HIS A 128 17.42 24.24 -22.61
N ARG A 129 17.11 25.41 -23.19
CA ARG A 129 16.36 26.46 -22.48
C ARG A 129 14.91 26.08 -22.25
N ARG A 130 14.26 25.46 -23.24
CA ARG A 130 12.88 24.98 -23.12
C ARG A 130 12.80 23.76 -22.21
N SER A 131 13.78 22.86 -22.30
CA SER A 131 13.95 21.72 -21.40
C SER A 131 14.06 22.16 -19.94
N ALA A 132 14.92 23.13 -19.64
CA ALA A 132 15.07 23.63 -18.26
C ALA A 132 13.77 24.23 -17.70
N ARG A 133 13.00 24.94 -18.52
CA ARG A 133 11.67 25.46 -18.12
C ARG A 133 10.67 24.35 -17.82
N ALA A 134 10.63 23.31 -18.65
CA ALA A 134 9.81 22.13 -18.39
C ALA A 134 10.25 21.42 -17.11
N LEU A 135 11.56 21.29 -16.88
CA LEU A 135 12.12 20.65 -15.69
C LEU A 135 11.82 21.44 -14.39
N CYS A 136 11.74 22.78 -14.45
CA CYS A 136 11.21 23.58 -13.34
C CYS A 136 9.75 23.23 -13.02
N ALA A 137 8.90 23.05 -14.03
CA ALA A 137 7.51 22.64 -13.84
C ALA A 137 7.41 21.22 -13.26
N VAL A 138 8.28 20.31 -13.71
CA VAL A 138 8.41 18.96 -13.13
C VAL A 138 8.75 19.03 -11.65
N SER A 139 9.72 19.84 -11.22
CA SER A 139 10.06 19.98 -9.79
C SER A 139 8.85 20.43 -8.96
N LEU A 140 8.05 21.38 -9.45
CA LEU A 140 6.83 21.80 -8.77
C LEU A 140 5.82 20.66 -8.62
N GLN A 141 5.65 19.84 -9.67
CA GLN A 141 4.77 18.68 -9.63
C GLN A 141 5.30 17.57 -8.72
N VAL A 142 6.60 17.29 -8.72
CA VAL A 142 7.24 16.35 -7.78
C VAL A 142 6.97 16.78 -6.33
N ARG A 143 7.13 18.07 -6.02
CA ARG A 143 6.82 18.62 -4.68
C ARG A 143 5.34 18.53 -4.34
N ALA A 144 4.46 18.72 -5.31
CA ALA A 144 3.02 18.54 -5.11
C ALA A 144 2.66 17.07 -4.86
N LEU A 145 3.28 16.13 -5.58
CA LEU A 145 3.14 14.70 -5.37
C LEU A 145 3.66 14.30 -3.99
N LEU A 146 4.82 14.81 -3.55
CA LEU A 146 5.35 14.60 -2.20
C LEU A 146 4.37 14.99 -1.10
N LYS A 147 3.74 16.17 -1.23
CA LYS A 147 2.69 16.62 -0.30
C LYS A 147 1.42 15.78 -0.39
N GLY A 148 1.19 15.14 -1.54
CA GLY A 148 0.04 14.29 -1.83
C GLY A 148 0.26 12.81 -1.51
N ILE A 149 1.40 12.40 -0.94
CA ILE A 149 1.59 11.02 -0.48
C ILE A 149 0.70 10.82 0.75
N ALA A 150 -0.16 9.81 0.73
CA ALA A 150 -0.98 9.49 1.90
C ALA A 150 -0.06 9.08 3.05
N PRO A 151 -0.21 9.64 4.26
CA PRO A 151 0.62 9.20 5.39
C PRO A 151 0.39 7.70 5.62
N PRO A 152 1.45 6.94 5.95
CA PRO A 152 1.30 5.54 6.28
C PRO A 152 0.31 5.40 7.45
N PRO A 153 -0.49 4.33 7.52
CA PRO A 153 -1.34 4.09 8.68
C PRO A 153 -0.49 4.12 9.95
N ALA A 154 -0.93 4.88 10.96
CA ALA A 154 -0.21 4.98 12.22
C ALA A 154 -0.03 3.59 12.83
N ASP A 155 1.17 3.32 13.32
CA ASP A 155 1.54 2.06 13.95
C ASP A 155 0.55 1.76 15.09
N PRO A 156 -0.22 0.66 15.07
CA PRO A 156 -1.20 0.37 16.12
C PRO A 156 -0.56 -0.08 17.46
N GLY A 157 0.70 0.27 17.72
CA GLY A 157 1.48 -0.20 18.86
C GLY A 157 2.48 0.81 19.44
N ALA A 158 2.34 2.11 19.13
CA ALA A 158 3.06 3.19 19.85
C ALA A 158 2.31 3.63 21.11
#